data_AF-A0A8T3XCV8-F1
#
_entry.id   AF-A0A8T3XCV8-F1
#
_cell.length_a   1.000
_cell.length_b   1.000
_cell.length_c   1.000
_cell.angle_alpha   90.00
_cell.angle_beta   90.00
_cell.angle_gamma   90.00
#
_symmetry.space_group_name_H-M   'P 1'
#
loop_
_entity.id
_entity.type
_entity.pdbx_description
1 polymer ?
#
loop_
_entity_poly.entity_id
_entity_poly.type
_entity_poly.pdbx_seq_one_letter_code
_entity_poly.pdbx_strand_id
1 'polypeptide(L)'
;YLIGVDESFLEHIEPIYLNQYFTIIKEKNAKEKIIISKGSRKFGERNLEYKEVDKKLLGDTAIIIHQNKVYLFILEEPLHLIVIKSKKVAETYCKQFDFLWKITKK
;
A
#
# COMPACT_ATOMS: atom_id res chain seq x y z
N TYR A 1 0.04 -5.96 -2.66
CA TYR A 1 1.30 -5.23 -2.38
C TYR A 1 0.97 -3.76 -2.29
N LEU A 2 1.63 -3.02 -1.41
CA LEU A 2 1.26 -1.63 -1.14
C LEU A 2 2.50 -0.78 -0.78
N ILE A 3 2.63 0.40 -1.39
CA ILE A 3 3.79 1.30 -1.27
C ILE A 3 3.32 2.70 -0.90
N GLY A 4 4.05 3.37 -0.01
CA GLY A 4 3.91 4.82 0.19
C GLY A 4 2.64 5.23 0.93
N VAL A 5 2.00 4.30 1.63
CA VAL A 5 0.79 4.59 2.39
C VAL A 5 1.15 5.20 3.73
N ASP A 6 0.53 6.33 4.02
CA ASP A 6 0.32 6.75 5.40
C ASP A 6 -1.00 6.15 5.89
N GLU A 7 -0.90 5.14 6.74
CA GLU A 7 -2.04 4.42 7.27
C GLU A 7 -2.94 5.30 8.13
N SER A 8 -2.39 6.33 8.76
CA SER A 8 -3.17 7.29 9.56
C SER A 8 -4.06 8.18 8.68
N PHE A 9 -3.62 8.48 7.46
CA PHE A 9 -4.41 9.22 6.48
C PHE A 9 -5.63 8.41 6.02
N LEU A 10 -5.45 7.12 5.74
CA LEU A 10 -6.55 6.24 5.33
C LEU A 10 -7.59 6.05 6.44
N GLU A 11 -7.17 5.93 7.71
CA GLU A 11 -8.09 5.88 8.85
C GLU A 11 -8.98 7.13 8.94
N HIS A 12 -8.43 8.30 8.64
CA HIS A 12 -9.14 9.55 8.77
C HIS A 12 -10.17 9.75 7.65
N ILE A 13 -9.81 9.40 6.42
CA ILE A 13 -10.62 9.69 5.24
C ILE A 13 -11.69 8.62 5.00
N GLU A 14 -11.40 7.34 5.22
CA GLU A 14 -12.31 6.24 4.89
C GLU A 14 -12.37 5.15 6.00
N PRO A 15 -12.78 5.49 7.25
CA PRO A 15 -12.74 4.57 8.39
C PRO A 15 -13.65 3.33 8.21
N ILE A 16 -14.78 3.49 7.52
CA ILE A 16 -15.73 2.39 7.28
C ILE A 16 -15.14 1.38 6.28
N TYR A 17 -14.52 1.87 5.20
CA TYR A 17 -13.87 1.02 4.21
C TYR A 17 -12.69 0.24 4.83
N LEU A 18 -11.91 0.89 5.69
CA LEU A 18 -10.74 0.30 6.31
C LEU A 18 -11.10 -0.90 7.21
N ASN A 19 -12.20 -0.79 7.95
CA ASN A 19 -12.73 -1.92 8.72
C ASN A 19 -13.15 -3.08 7.82
N GLN A 20 -13.88 -2.81 6.74
CA GLN A 20 -14.28 -3.86 5.79
C GLN A 20 -13.06 -4.54 5.15
N TYR A 21 -12.04 -3.76 4.82
CA TYR A 21 -10.78 -4.25 4.27
C TYR A 21 -10.09 -5.24 5.20
N PHE A 22 -9.93 -4.92 6.49
CA PHE A 22 -9.30 -5.83 7.45
C PHE A 22 -10.12 -7.09 7.70
N THR A 23 -11.46 -6.97 7.75
CA THR A 23 -12.33 -8.15 7.82
C THR A 23 -12.08 -9.09 6.65
N ILE A 24 -12.06 -8.56 5.42
CA ILE A 24 -11.86 -9.37 4.22
C ILE A 24 -10.47 -10.00 4.19
N ILE A 25 -9.41 -9.27 4.57
CA ILE A 25 -8.04 -9.82 4.62
C ILE A 25 -7.96 -10.98 5.59
N LYS A 26 -8.56 -10.82 6.77
CA LYS A 26 -8.58 -11.84 7.81
C LYS A 26 -9.35 -13.08 7.38
N GLU A 27 -10.56 -12.89 6.82
CA GLU A 27 -11.40 -13.98 6.34
C GLU A 27 -10.75 -14.77 5.20
N LYS A 28 -10.09 -14.06 4.27
CA LYS A 28 -9.42 -14.69 3.12
C LYS A 28 -8.01 -15.20 3.44
N ASN A 29 -7.54 -14.99 4.67
CA ASN A 29 -6.15 -15.24 5.09
C ASN A 29 -5.13 -14.69 4.07
N ALA A 30 -5.43 -13.53 3.50
CA ALA A 30 -4.58 -12.91 2.49
C ALA A 30 -3.33 -12.38 3.20
N LYS A 31 -2.14 -12.58 2.61
CA LYS A 31 -0.91 -11.97 3.12
C LYS A 31 -0.59 -10.75 2.28
N GLU A 32 -0.30 -9.64 2.96
CA GLU A 32 0.05 -8.39 2.30
C GLU A 32 1.43 -7.93 2.72
N LYS A 33 2.14 -7.34 1.76
CA LYS A 33 3.43 -6.72 1.95
C LYS A 33 3.29 -5.23 1.73
N ILE A 34 3.76 -4.47 2.71
CA ILE A 34 3.53 -3.04 2.84
C ILE A 34 4.89 -2.35 3.04
N ILE A 35 5.18 -1.35 2.20
CA ILE A 35 6.34 -0.47 2.33
C ILE A 35 5.85 0.90 2.79
N ILE A 36 6.31 1.34 3.95
CA ILE A 36 5.93 2.61 4.58
C ILE A 36 7.14 3.48 4.88
N SER A 37 6.89 4.76 5.15
CA SER A 37 7.94 5.65 5.61
C SER A 37 8.41 5.24 7.00
N LYS A 38 9.71 5.45 7.25
CA LYS A 38 10.32 5.16 8.55
C LYS A 38 9.61 5.94 9.66
N GLY A 39 9.22 5.23 10.73
CA GLY A 39 8.47 5.81 11.84
C GLY A 39 6.97 6.04 11.60
N SER A 40 6.44 5.69 10.43
CA SER A 40 4.99 5.66 10.21
C SER A 40 4.31 4.59 11.07
N ARG A 41 3.03 4.83 11.38
CA ARG A 41 2.20 3.87 12.10
C ARG A 41 2.08 2.57 11.28
N LYS A 42 2.05 1.44 12.00
CA LYS A 42 1.79 0.10 11.45
C LYS A 42 0.55 -0.45 12.10
N PHE A 43 -0.29 -1.14 11.35
CA PHE A 43 -1.31 -2.01 11.95
C PHE A 43 -0.70 -3.32 12.46
N GLY A 44 -1.10 -3.73 13.67
CA GLY A 44 -0.63 -4.96 14.34
C GLY A 44 -1.25 -6.26 13.82
N GLU A 45 -1.70 -6.28 12.56
CA GLU A 45 -2.39 -7.43 11.97
C GLU A 45 -1.40 -8.51 11.51
N ARG A 46 -1.68 -9.77 11.86
CA ARG A 46 -0.79 -10.93 11.57
C ARG A 46 -0.57 -11.17 10.07
N ASN A 47 -1.50 -10.69 9.26
CA ASN A 47 -1.54 -10.88 7.82
C ASN A 47 -0.74 -9.81 7.05
N LEU A 48 -0.20 -8.82 7.75
CA LEU A 48 0.51 -7.69 7.18
C LEU A 48 2.01 -7.79 7.52
N GLU A 49 2.84 -7.73 6.48
CA GLU A 49 4.29 -7.66 6.60
C GLU A 49 4.76 -6.26 6.20
N TYR A 50 5.43 -5.57 7.12
CA TYR A 50 5.90 -4.21 6.92
C TYR A 50 7.41 -4.16 6.68
N LYS A 51 7.81 -3.26 5.79
CA LYS A 51 9.17 -2.73 5.72
C LYS A 51 9.15 -1.21 5.72
N GLU A 52 10.17 -0.62 6.33
CA GLU A 52 10.33 0.82 6.42
C GLU A 52 11.41 1.32 5.47
N VAL A 53 11.19 2.50 4.91
CA VAL A 53 12.14 3.20 4.04
C VAL A 53 12.28 4.65 4.41
N ASP A 54 13.37 5.28 3.99
CA ASP A 54 13.50 6.73 4.09
C ASP A 54 12.35 7.40 3.33
N LYS A 55 11.72 8.41 3.96
CA LYS A 55 10.61 9.16 3.37
C LYS A 55 10.98 9.72 1.99
N LYS A 56 12.25 10.04 1.72
CA LYS A 56 12.71 10.50 0.40
C LYS A 56 12.50 9.49 -0.74
N LEU A 57 12.32 8.21 -0.41
CA LEU A 57 12.02 7.15 -1.38
C LEU A 57 10.52 6.99 -1.65
N LEU A 58 9.67 7.63 -0.83
CA LEU A 58 8.21 7.57 -0.94
C LEU A 58 7.69 8.99 -1.21
N GLY A 59 7.07 9.19 -2.37
CA GLY A 59 6.40 10.46 -2.69
C GLY A 59 5.07 10.61 -1.94
N ASP A 60 4.34 11.68 -2.26
CA ASP A 60 3.00 11.97 -1.71
C ASP A 60 1.87 11.16 -2.37
N THR A 61 2.22 9.95 -2.81
CA THR A 61 1.29 9.03 -3.48
C THR A 61 1.33 7.66 -2.83
N ALA A 62 0.16 7.06 -2.67
CA ALA A 62 0.04 5.67 -2.27
C ALA A 62 -0.25 4.78 -3.49
N ILE A 63 0.42 3.64 -3.56
CA ILE A 63 0.29 2.68 -4.66
C ILE A 63 -0.18 1.35 -4.10
N ILE A 64 -1.32 0.86 -4.59
CA ILE A 64 -1.82 -0.49 -4.27
C ILE A 64 -1.82 -1.33 -5.54
N ILE A 65 -1.19 -2.50 -5.44
CA ILE A 65 -1.10 -3.46 -6.54
C ILE A 65 -1.86 -4.72 -6.13
N HIS A 66 -2.93 -5.02 -6.86
CA HIS A 66 -3.80 -6.15 -6.61
C HIS A 66 -4.21 -6.83 -7.92
N GLN A 67 -3.84 -8.10 -8.08
CA GLN A 67 -4.09 -8.88 -9.29
C GLN A 67 -3.60 -8.14 -10.55
N ASN A 68 -4.50 -7.82 -11.49
CA ASN A 68 -4.22 -7.11 -12.73
C ASN A 68 -4.54 -5.59 -12.63
N LYS A 69 -4.61 -5.05 -11.41
CA LYS A 69 -4.97 -3.65 -11.15
C LYS A 69 -3.89 -2.94 -10.35
N VAL A 70 -3.68 -1.68 -10.71
CA VAL A 70 -2.90 -0.72 -9.93
C VAL A 70 -3.81 0.44 -9.56
N TYR A 71 -3.78 0.81 -8.29
CA TYR A 71 -4.48 1.95 -7.73
C TYR A 71 -3.42 2.95 -7.29
N LEU A 72 -3.49 4.15 -7.85
CA LEU A 72 -2.62 5.27 -7.49
C LEU A 72 -3.49 6.30 -6.78
N PHE A 73 -3.23 6.50 -5.51
CA PHE A 73 -3.83 7.57 -4.71
C PHE A 73 -2.87 8.74 -4.70
N ILE A 74 -3.34 9.90 -5.12
CA ILE A 74 -2.62 11.17 -4.97
C ILE A 74 -3.22 11.85 -3.74
N LEU A 75 -2.43 11.94 -2.68
CA LEU A 75 -2.88 12.35 -1.34
C LEU A 75 -2.81 13.87 -1.17
N GLU A 76 -3.36 14.59 -2.13
CA GLU A 76 -3.50 16.05 -2.12
C GLU A 76 -4.97 16.45 -2.18
N GLU A 77 -5.28 17.73 -1.97
CA GLU A 77 -6.64 18.28 -2.11
C GLU A 77 -6.80 18.89 -3.51
N PRO A 78 -7.78 18.45 -4.33
CA PRO A 78 -8.74 17.37 -4.05
C PRO A 78 -8.10 15.99 -4.16
N LEU A 79 -8.66 14.98 -3.47
CA LEU A 79 -8.14 13.61 -3.52
C LEU A 79 -8.36 12.97 -4.88
N HIS A 80 -7.33 12.34 -5.43
CA HIS A 80 -7.41 11.65 -6.72
C HIS A 80 -7.12 10.16 -6.58
N LEU A 81 -7.92 9.36 -7.29
CA LEU A 81 -7.70 7.93 -7.48
C LEU A 81 -7.62 7.60 -8.95
N ILE A 82 -6.47 7.08 -9.39
CA ILE A 82 -6.27 6.55 -10.74
C ILE A 82 -6.29 5.02 -10.66
N VAL A 83 -7.20 4.39 -11.40
CA VAL A 83 -7.29 2.92 -11.47
C VAL A 83 -6.86 2.44 -12.85
N ILE A 84 -5.76 1.69 -12.89
CA ILE A 84 -5.23 1.11 -14.12
C ILE A 84 -5.52 -0.39 -14.11
N LYS A 85 -6.39 -0.85 -15.01
CA LYS A 85 -6.69 -2.28 -15.22
C LYS A 85 -5.82 -2.84 -16.34
N SER A 86 -4.63 -3.34 -16.00
CA SER A 86 -3.70 -3.92 -16.97
C SER A 86 -2.72 -4.87 -16.28
N LYS A 87 -2.68 -6.12 -16.74
CA LYS A 87 -1.73 -7.13 -16.25
C LYS A 87 -0.28 -6.68 -16.43
N LYS A 88 0.08 -6.10 -17.59
CA LYS A 88 1.44 -5.64 -17.87
C LYS A 88 1.88 -4.51 -16.93
N VAL A 89 0.97 -3.58 -16.63
CA VAL A 89 1.25 -2.47 -15.70
C VAL A 89 1.39 -3.01 -14.29
N ALA A 90 0.46 -3.87 -13.83
CA ALA A 90 0.54 -4.50 -12.52
C ALA A 90 1.85 -5.28 -12.31
N GLU A 91 2.27 -6.07 -13.29
CA GLU A 91 3.54 -6.81 -13.24
C GLU A 91 4.76 -5.88 -13.18
N THR A 92 4.72 -4.73 -13.85
CA THR A 92 5.80 -3.74 -13.82
C THR A 92 5.92 -3.13 -12.42
N TYR A 93 4.80 -2.69 -11.84
CA TYR A 93 4.77 -2.17 -10.47
C TYR A 93 5.13 -3.24 -9.44
N CYS A 94 4.75 -4.51 -9.64
CA CYS A 94 5.20 -5.62 -8.79
C CYS A 94 6.72 -5.76 -8.81
N LYS A 95 7.37 -5.65 -9.98
CA LYS A 95 8.85 -5.71 -10.06
C LYS A 95 9.51 -4.55 -9.33
N GLN A 96 8.95 -3.34 -9.44
CA GLN A 96 9.42 -2.16 -8.70
C GLN A 96 9.23 -2.35 -7.19
N PHE A 97 8.07 -2.85 -6.77
CA PHE A 97 7.81 -3.24 -5.39
C PHE A 97 8.84 -4.23 -4.89
N ASP A 98 9.08 -5.33 -5.62
CA ASP A 98 10.00 -6.38 -5.23
C ASP A 98 11.44 -5.87 -5.13
N PHE A 99 11.84 -4.95 -6.01
CA PHE A 99 13.13 -4.30 -5.94
C PHE A 99 13.26 -3.48 -4.65
N LEU A 100 12.29 -2.59 -4.37
CA LEU A 100 12.25 -1.83 -3.12
C LEU A 100 12.23 -2.76 -1.92
N TRP A 101 11.41 -3.81 -1.94
CA TRP A 101 11.32 -4.80 -0.88
C TRP A 101 12.65 -5.50 -0.60
N LYS A 102 13.48 -5.75 -1.62
CA LYS A 102 14.78 -6.40 -1.46
C LYS A 102 15.83 -5.47 -0.87
N ILE A 103 15.89 -4.21 -1.32
CA ILE A 103 16.93 -3.27 -0.87
C ILE A 103 16.65 -2.69 0.52
N THR A 104 15.42 -2.86 1.01
CA THR A 104 14.96 -2.32 2.29
C THR A 104 15.23 -3.31 3.41
N LYS A 105 15.95 -2.85 4.42
CA LYS A 105 16.26 -3.65 5.61
C LYS A 105 14.97 -3.81 6.45
N LYS A 106 14.83 -4.97 7.09
CA LYS A 106 13.74 -5.24 8.03
C LYS A 106 13.80 -4.27 9.21
#